data_AF-A0AAJ5WN35-F1
#
_entry.id   AF-A0AAJ5WN35-F1
#
_cell.length_a   1.000
_cell.length_b   1.000
_cell.length_c   1.000
_cell.angle_alpha   90.00
_cell.angle_beta   90.00
_cell.angle_gamma   90.00
#
_symmetry.space_group_name_H-M   'P 1'
#
loop_
_entity.id
_entity.type
_entity.pdbx_description
1 polymer ?
#
loop_
_entity_poly.entity_id
_entity_poly.type
_entity_poly.pdbx_seq_one_letter_code
_entity_poly.pdbx_strand_id
1 'polypeptide(L)'
;MKKIFCLGIAVSCFIYNVSAQKIDDDPLVDSIKAEITRFFIGEGLLDKGKVKGSLDYVYVSEINKKRSIGYDANGIYRIGIHRSHSPEYIMIKEDGKYVILGFEKFSKVLKEVIFYSERNKCDSELLISYVESVIEIYKYNSKSSNFKLNQSR
;
A
#
# COMPACT_ATOMS: atom_id res chain seq x y z
N MET A 1 11.53 -3.10 60.46
CA MET A 1 11.20 -4.05 59.37
C MET A 1 10.31 -3.37 58.33
N LYS A 2 10.90 -2.67 57.37
CA LYS A 2 10.23 -2.14 56.16
C LYS A 2 11.34 -1.98 55.14
N LYS A 3 11.37 -2.80 54.08
CA LYS A 3 12.15 -2.59 52.82
C LYS A 3 12.14 -3.83 51.92
N ILE A 4 10.98 -4.43 51.64
CA ILE A 4 10.88 -5.40 50.53
C ILE A 4 9.48 -5.29 49.93
N PHE A 5 9.15 -4.20 49.24
CA PHE A 5 7.90 -4.13 48.46
C PHE A 5 7.91 -3.07 47.34
N CYS A 6 9.06 -2.83 46.72
CA CYS A 6 9.16 -1.86 45.60
C CYS A 6 9.80 -2.44 44.32
N LEU A 7 10.02 -3.75 44.22
CA LEU A 7 10.66 -4.35 43.05
C LEU A 7 9.68 -4.97 42.02
N GLY A 8 8.36 -4.93 42.28
CA GLY A 8 7.35 -5.56 41.43
C GLY A 8 6.70 -4.67 40.36
N ILE A 9 6.95 -3.35 40.38
CA ILE A 9 6.20 -2.38 39.55
C ILE A 9 7.00 -1.89 38.32
N ALA A 10 8.32 -2.14 38.26
CA ALA A 10 9.14 -1.67 37.14
C ALA A 10 9.06 -2.55 35.87
N VAL A 11 8.43 -3.73 35.93
CA VAL A 11 8.36 -4.67 34.79
C VAL A 11 7.03 -4.58 34.02
N SER A 12 6.02 -3.87 34.52
CA SER A 12 4.71 -3.76 33.85
C SER A 12 4.61 -2.66 32.80
N CYS A 13 5.59 -1.73 32.70
CA CYS A 13 5.51 -0.61 31.77
C CYS A 13 6.20 -0.84 30.41
N PHE A 14 6.84 -2.00 30.20
CA PHE A 14 7.51 -2.31 28.92
C PHE A 14 6.71 -3.28 28.02
N ILE A 15 5.54 -3.72 28.46
CA ILE A 15 4.65 -4.53 27.63
C ILE A 15 3.72 -3.56 26.90
N TYR A 16 3.72 -3.60 25.56
CA TYR A 16 2.80 -2.90 24.64
C TYR A 16 3.19 -1.54 24.05
N ASN A 17 4.47 -1.29 23.80
CA ASN A 17 4.84 -0.48 22.63
C ASN A 17 5.80 -1.29 21.76
N VAL A 18 5.32 -2.42 21.22
CA VAL A 18 5.92 -2.97 20.00
C VAL A 18 5.50 -2.02 18.88
N SER A 19 6.17 -0.87 18.80
CA SER A 19 6.11 -0.03 17.62
C SER A 19 6.50 -0.92 16.46
N ALA A 20 5.60 -1.13 15.50
CA ALA A 20 5.90 -1.91 14.31
C ALA A 20 7.22 -1.41 13.73
N GLN A 21 8.27 -2.24 13.75
CA GLN A 21 9.56 -1.85 13.24
C GLN A 21 9.49 -1.85 11.71
N LYS A 22 9.95 -0.77 11.09
CA LYS A 22 10.10 -0.73 9.64
C LYS A 22 11.15 -1.77 9.25
N ILE A 23 10.81 -2.65 8.32
CA ILE A 23 11.67 -3.76 7.89
C ILE A 23 12.48 -3.42 6.64
N ASP A 24 11.92 -2.56 5.77
CA ASP A 24 12.63 -2.02 4.62
C ASP A 24 13.33 -0.72 5.04
N ASP A 25 14.54 -0.49 4.52
CA ASP A 25 15.24 0.75 4.79
C ASP A 25 14.60 1.95 4.04
N ASP A 26 14.95 3.15 4.47
CA ASP A 26 14.47 4.38 3.83
C ASP A 26 14.85 4.46 2.34
N PRO A 27 16.10 4.12 1.91
CA PRO A 27 16.47 4.10 0.50
C PRO A 27 15.60 3.20 -0.38
N LEU A 28 15.25 2.00 0.06
CA LEU A 28 14.37 1.09 -0.69
C LEU A 28 12.96 1.66 -0.81
N VAL A 29 12.42 2.19 0.30
CA VAL A 29 11.10 2.83 0.29
C VAL A 29 11.07 4.03 -0.66
N ASP A 30 12.10 4.85 -0.64
CA ASP A 30 12.24 6.01 -1.52
C ASP A 30 12.38 5.58 -2.98
N SER A 31 13.12 4.50 -3.27
CA SER A 31 13.21 3.93 -4.62
C SER A 31 11.85 3.49 -5.14
N ILE A 32 11.07 2.76 -4.34
CA ILE A 32 9.72 2.31 -4.70
C ILE A 32 8.81 3.51 -4.96
N LYS A 33 8.81 4.51 -4.06
CA LYS A 33 8.03 5.75 -4.25
C LYS A 33 8.46 6.53 -5.50
N ALA A 34 9.75 6.57 -5.81
CA ALA A 34 10.27 7.23 -7.00
C ALA A 34 9.84 6.52 -8.30
N GLU A 35 9.78 5.19 -8.29
CA GLU A 35 9.27 4.39 -9.41
C GLU A 35 7.75 4.54 -9.59
N ILE A 36 6.98 4.54 -8.50
CA ILE A 36 5.54 4.85 -8.53
C ILE A 36 5.28 6.27 -9.05
N THR A 37 6.10 7.23 -8.62
CA THR A 37 6.05 8.61 -9.12
C THR A 37 6.29 8.65 -10.63
N ARG A 38 7.29 7.92 -11.12
CA ARG A 38 7.57 7.79 -12.57
C ARG A 38 6.41 7.13 -13.32
N PHE A 39 5.79 6.10 -12.74
CA PHE A 39 4.59 5.46 -13.29
C PHE A 39 3.46 6.49 -13.45
N PHE A 40 3.13 7.27 -12.42
CA PHE A 40 2.09 8.30 -12.51
C PHE A 40 2.40 9.43 -13.50
N ILE A 41 3.67 9.77 -13.70
CA ILE A 41 4.10 10.70 -14.76
C ILE A 41 3.85 10.07 -16.14
N GLY A 42 4.19 8.79 -16.31
CA GLY A 42 3.97 8.04 -17.56
C GLY A 42 2.49 7.94 -17.94
N GLU A 43 1.62 7.75 -16.96
CA GLU A 43 0.16 7.75 -17.12
C GLU A 43 -0.43 9.16 -17.34
N GLY A 44 0.39 10.22 -17.30
CA GLY A 44 -0.06 11.61 -17.45
C GLY A 44 -0.87 12.15 -16.26
N LEU A 45 -0.83 11.46 -15.11
CA LEU A 45 -1.56 11.81 -13.90
C LEU A 45 -0.79 12.80 -13.01
N LEU A 46 0.53 12.82 -13.14
CA LEU A 46 1.42 13.70 -12.40
C LEU A 46 2.32 14.49 -13.37
N ASP A 47 2.42 15.80 -13.16
CA ASP A 47 3.26 16.67 -13.95
C ASP A 47 4.71 16.59 -13.46
N LYS A 48 5.63 16.18 -14.34
CA LYS A 48 7.06 16.10 -14.05
C LYS A 48 7.64 17.41 -13.51
N GLY A 49 7.15 18.56 -13.98
CA GLY A 49 7.61 19.89 -13.52
C GLY A 49 7.22 20.22 -12.08
N LYS A 50 6.21 19.53 -11.54
CA LYS A 50 5.72 19.71 -10.16
C LYS A 50 6.43 18.81 -9.16
N VAL A 51 7.03 17.71 -9.60
CA VAL A 51 7.80 16.78 -8.77
C VAL A 51 9.22 17.31 -8.56
N LYS A 52 9.37 18.40 -7.80
CA LYS A 52 10.68 18.98 -7.49
C LYS A 52 11.25 18.36 -6.20
N GLY A 53 11.87 17.19 -6.33
CA GLY A 53 12.71 16.61 -5.27
C GLY A 53 11.99 16.08 -4.02
N SER A 54 10.66 16.01 -4.00
CA SER A 54 9.89 15.33 -2.94
C SER A 54 9.16 14.11 -3.51
N LEU A 55 9.08 13.05 -2.70
CA LEU A 55 8.33 11.82 -2.97
C LEU A 55 6.96 11.82 -2.26
N ASP A 56 6.58 12.92 -1.61
CA ASP A 56 5.34 13.06 -0.83
C ASP A 56 4.12 13.34 -1.72
N TYR A 57 4.27 13.27 -3.05
CA TYR A 57 3.15 13.36 -3.97
C TYR A 57 2.37 12.05 -4.07
N VAL A 58 2.99 10.92 -3.70
CA VAL A 58 2.39 9.60 -3.81
C VAL A 58 2.24 8.97 -2.42
N TYR A 59 1.14 8.25 -2.23
CA TYR A 59 0.97 7.36 -1.09
C TYR A 59 1.04 5.90 -1.53
N VAL A 60 1.49 5.06 -0.61
CA VAL A 60 1.57 3.61 -0.76
C VAL A 60 1.14 3.02 0.58
N SER A 61 -0.05 2.41 0.63
CA SER A 61 -0.63 1.90 1.86
C SER A 61 -1.11 0.47 1.68
N GLU A 62 -0.69 -0.43 2.56
CA GLU A 62 -1.15 -1.82 2.59
C GLU A 62 -2.66 -1.81 2.89
N ILE A 63 -3.42 -2.53 2.08
CA ILE A 63 -4.87 -2.35 2.00
C ILE A 63 -5.58 -2.70 3.32
N ASN A 64 -5.20 -3.79 3.97
CA ASN A 64 -5.93 -4.31 5.14
C ASN A 64 -5.38 -3.73 6.45
N LYS A 65 -4.06 -3.64 6.56
CA LYS A 65 -3.34 -3.13 7.74
C LYS A 65 -3.25 -1.60 7.74
N LYS A 66 -3.50 -0.94 6.60
CA LYS A 66 -3.42 0.52 6.42
C LYS A 66 -2.05 1.11 6.73
N ARG A 67 -1.00 0.26 6.73
CA ARG A 67 0.37 0.68 7.01
C ARG A 67 1.02 1.21 5.76
N SER A 68 1.92 2.17 5.91
CA SER A 68 2.75 2.64 4.80
C SER A 68 3.66 1.52 4.28
N ILE A 69 4.16 1.68 3.06
CA ILE A 69 5.21 0.80 2.54
C ILE A 69 6.44 0.76 3.46
N GLY A 70 7.05 -0.41 3.58
CA GLY A 70 8.26 -0.65 4.38
C GLY A 70 8.05 -1.37 5.71
N TYR A 71 6.80 -1.59 6.14
CA TYR A 71 6.48 -2.35 7.36
C TYR A 71 6.08 -3.81 7.09
N ASP A 72 6.00 -4.19 5.82
CA ASP A 72 5.53 -5.48 5.35
C ASP A 72 6.44 -5.98 4.21
N ALA A 73 6.89 -7.22 4.32
CA ALA A 73 7.79 -7.82 3.32
C ALA A 73 7.03 -8.07 2.03
N ASN A 74 5.82 -8.63 2.19
CA ASN A 74 4.85 -8.92 1.15
C ASN A 74 3.54 -8.20 1.48
N GLY A 75 2.81 -7.76 0.46
CA GLY A 75 1.52 -7.13 0.67
C GLY A 75 0.84 -6.71 -0.62
N ILE A 76 -0.47 -6.46 -0.52
CA ILE A 76 -1.23 -5.78 -1.55
C ILE A 76 -1.48 -4.36 -1.06
N TYR A 77 -1.06 -3.40 -1.87
CA TYR A 77 -1.06 -1.98 -1.55
C TYR A 77 -1.98 -1.24 -2.49
N ARG A 78 -2.68 -0.25 -1.96
CA ARG A 78 -3.25 0.83 -2.75
C ARG A 78 -2.20 1.91 -2.94
N ILE A 79 -2.08 2.39 -4.17
CA ILE A 79 -1.19 3.49 -4.51
C ILE A 79 -1.98 4.60 -5.20
N GLY A 80 -1.59 5.84 -4.95
CA GLY A 80 -2.27 6.99 -5.53
C GLY A 80 -1.48 8.26 -5.33
N ILE A 81 -2.00 9.34 -5.92
CA ILE A 81 -1.44 10.69 -5.77
C ILE A 81 -2.22 11.41 -4.67
N HIS A 82 -1.53 12.21 -3.84
CA HIS A 82 -2.14 13.12 -2.87
C HIS A 82 -2.82 14.32 -3.54
N ARG A 83 -3.76 14.06 -4.45
CA ARG A 83 -4.56 15.06 -5.16
C ARG A 83 -6.00 14.56 -5.28
N SER A 84 -6.96 15.43 -5.00
CA SER A 84 -8.39 15.11 -5.08
C SER A 84 -8.77 14.46 -6.41
N HIS A 85 -9.54 13.38 -6.34
CA HIS A 85 -10.10 12.65 -7.50
C HIS A 85 -9.08 12.02 -8.45
N SER A 86 -7.84 11.83 -8.01
CA SER A 86 -6.85 11.07 -8.77
C SER A 86 -7.21 9.58 -8.72
N PRO A 87 -7.14 8.85 -9.85
CA PRO A 87 -7.36 7.41 -9.84
C PRO A 87 -6.29 6.72 -8.98
N GLU A 88 -6.71 5.67 -8.30
CA GLU A 88 -5.85 4.80 -7.49
C GLU A 88 -5.52 3.51 -8.24
N TYR A 89 -4.40 2.89 -7.91
CA TYR A 89 -3.91 1.67 -8.55
C TYR A 89 -3.59 0.63 -7.47
N ILE A 90 -3.44 -0.62 -7.89
CA ILE A 90 -3.01 -1.70 -7.01
C ILE A 90 -1.53 -1.97 -7.23
N MET A 91 -0.78 -2.14 -6.16
CA MET A 91 0.58 -2.65 -6.20
C MET A 91 0.65 -3.94 -5.39
N ILE A 92 1.22 -5.00 -5.96
CA ILE A 92 1.50 -6.25 -5.25
C ILE A 92 3.02 -6.30 -5.03
N LYS A 93 3.47 -6.38 -3.78
CA LYS A 93 4.87 -6.59 -3.39
C LYS A 93 5.03 -8.00 -2.87
N GLU A 94 6.00 -8.73 -3.41
CA GLU A 94 6.29 -10.11 -3.07
C GLU A 94 7.79 -10.37 -3.31
N ASP A 95 8.48 -10.90 -2.30
CA ASP A 95 9.90 -11.31 -2.37
C ASP A 95 10.85 -10.22 -2.92
N GLY A 96 10.67 -9.00 -2.42
CA GLY A 96 11.49 -7.84 -2.80
C GLY A 96 11.22 -7.29 -4.21
N LYS A 97 10.27 -7.87 -4.93
CA LYS A 97 9.77 -7.37 -6.23
C LYS A 97 8.37 -6.82 -6.06
N TYR A 98 7.95 -6.03 -7.03
CA TYR A 98 6.57 -5.56 -7.06
C TYR A 98 6.08 -5.33 -8.48
N VAL A 99 4.76 -5.30 -8.64
CA VAL A 99 4.06 -4.97 -9.88
C VAL A 99 2.97 -3.97 -9.60
N ILE A 100 2.83 -2.97 -10.46
CA ILE A 100 1.73 -2.00 -10.45
C ILE A 100 0.68 -2.44 -11.47
N LEU A 101 -0.59 -2.46 -11.06
CA LEU A 101 -1.72 -2.94 -11.82
C LEU A 101 -2.75 -1.82 -11.98
N GLY A 102 -3.00 -1.45 -13.24
CA GLY A 102 -4.11 -0.59 -13.64
C GLY A 102 -5.43 -1.35 -13.74
N PHE A 103 -6.52 -0.58 -13.75
CA PHE A 103 -7.89 -1.10 -13.73
C PHE A 103 -8.52 -1.17 -15.14
N GLU A 104 -7.73 -1.04 -16.20
CA GLU A 104 -8.20 -1.17 -17.59
C GLU A 104 -8.75 -2.57 -17.85
N LYS A 105 -8.16 -3.58 -17.18
CA LYS A 105 -8.65 -4.97 -17.16
C LYS A 105 -8.85 -5.42 -15.72
N PHE A 106 -9.96 -5.03 -15.11
CA PHE A 106 -10.30 -5.38 -13.73
C PHE A 106 -10.19 -6.89 -13.41
N SER A 107 -10.57 -7.76 -14.35
CA SER A 107 -10.43 -9.21 -14.21
C SER A 107 -8.98 -9.66 -14.04
N LYS A 108 -8.01 -8.98 -14.67
CA LYS A 108 -6.58 -9.23 -14.49
C LYS A 108 -6.14 -8.86 -13.08
N VAL A 109 -6.59 -7.71 -12.56
CA VAL A 109 -6.27 -7.27 -11.20
C VAL A 109 -6.75 -8.29 -10.17
N LEU A 110 -8.02 -8.71 -10.26
CA LEU A 110 -8.57 -9.73 -9.34
C LEU A 110 -7.81 -11.06 -9.42
N LYS A 111 -7.42 -11.49 -10.62
CA LYS A 111 -6.64 -12.72 -10.80
C LYS A 111 -5.28 -12.64 -10.11
N GLU A 112 -4.57 -11.53 -10.24
CA GLU A 112 -3.28 -11.33 -9.57
C GLU A 112 -3.42 -11.29 -8.04
N VAL A 113 -4.49 -10.69 -7.52
CA VAL A 113 -4.81 -10.69 -6.08
C VAL A 113 -5.05 -12.11 -5.57
N ILE A 114 -5.88 -12.89 -6.25
CA ILE A 114 -6.16 -14.29 -5.88
C ILE A 114 -4.87 -15.11 -5.91
N PHE A 115 -4.07 -14.97 -6.97
CA PHE A 115 -2.81 -15.70 -7.09
C PHE A 115 -1.78 -15.30 -6.04
N TYR A 116 -1.70 -14.01 -5.68
CA TYR A 116 -0.89 -13.57 -4.55
C TYR A 116 -1.34 -14.26 -3.26
N SER A 117 -2.65 -14.28 -2.99
CA SER A 117 -3.22 -14.91 -1.80
C SER A 117 -2.93 -16.41 -1.72
N GLU A 118 -3.02 -17.12 -2.84
CA GLU A 118 -2.67 -18.55 -2.91
C GLU A 118 -1.18 -18.79 -2.62
N ARG A 119 -0.27 -18.02 -3.25
CA ARG A 119 1.17 -18.14 -3.04
C ARG A 119 1.59 -17.82 -1.60
N ASN A 120 0.97 -16.82 -0.99
CA ASN A 120 1.25 -16.39 0.37
C ASN A 120 0.41 -17.13 1.43
N LYS A 121 -0.38 -18.13 1.01
CA LYS A 121 -1.23 -18.94 1.90
C LYS A 121 -2.14 -18.09 2.80
N CYS A 122 -2.69 -17.01 2.24
CA CYS A 122 -3.70 -16.22 2.93
C CYS A 122 -4.89 -17.12 3.29
N ASP A 123 -5.44 -16.94 4.49
CA ASP A 123 -6.72 -17.55 4.82
C ASP A 123 -7.86 -16.92 4.00
N SER A 124 -9.02 -17.56 4.05
CA SER A 124 -10.20 -17.12 3.29
C SER A 124 -10.67 -15.72 3.68
N GLU A 125 -10.56 -15.35 4.97
CA GLU A 125 -10.99 -14.03 5.45
C GLU A 125 -10.10 -12.93 4.89
N LEU A 126 -8.79 -13.14 4.90
CA LEU A 126 -7.82 -12.20 4.37
C LEU A 126 -7.94 -12.07 2.84
N LEU A 127 -8.16 -13.18 2.12
CA LEU A 127 -8.43 -13.15 0.68
C LEU A 127 -9.69 -12.32 0.37
N ILE A 128 -10.80 -12.59 1.07
CA ILE A 128 -12.06 -11.86 0.87
C ILE A 128 -11.82 -10.37 1.12
N SER A 129 -11.15 -10.02 2.22
CA SER A 129 -10.83 -8.63 2.57
C SER A 129 -10.01 -7.92 1.50
N TYR A 130 -9.03 -8.61 0.89
CA TYR A 130 -8.29 -8.05 -0.25
C TYR A 130 -9.18 -7.83 -1.48
N VAL A 131 -9.99 -8.82 -1.84
CA VAL A 131 -10.88 -8.73 -3.01
C VAL A 131 -11.89 -7.61 -2.85
N GLU A 132 -12.52 -7.49 -1.69
CA GLU A 132 -13.49 -6.43 -1.38
C GLU A 132 -12.86 -5.04 -1.52
N SER A 133 -11.69 -4.84 -0.92
CA SER A 133 -10.99 -3.57 -0.99
C SER A 133 -10.57 -3.20 -2.42
N VAL A 134 -10.14 -4.17 -3.23
CA VAL A 134 -9.82 -3.94 -4.65
C VAL A 134 -11.07 -3.57 -5.45
N ILE A 135 -12.22 -4.19 -5.17
CA ILE A 135 -13.52 -3.81 -5.74
C ILE A 135 -13.89 -2.38 -5.34
N GLU A 136 -13.67 -1.99 -4.08
CA GLU A 136 -13.96 -0.62 -3.61
C GLU A 136 -13.12 0.42 -4.34
N ILE A 137 -11.82 0.15 -4.51
CA ILE A 137 -10.92 1.03 -5.26
C ILE A 137 -11.37 1.16 -6.72
N TYR A 138 -11.75 0.04 -7.37
CA TYR A 138 -12.30 0.06 -8.72
C TYR A 138 -13.58 0.92 -8.82
N LYS A 139 -14.49 0.78 -7.85
CA LYS A 139 -15.73 1.57 -7.78
C LYS A 139 -15.43 3.06 -7.54
N TYR A 140 -14.45 3.38 -6.70
CA TYR A 140 -13.99 4.75 -6.48
C TYR A 140 -13.49 5.37 -7.79
N ASN A 141 -12.61 4.66 -8.50
CA ASN A 141 -12.09 5.09 -9.79
C ASN A 141 -13.22 5.29 -10.81
N SER A 142 -14.16 4.36 -10.91
CA SER A 142 -15.29 4.41 -11.87
C SER A 142 -16.21 5.62 -11.66
N LYS A 143 -16.28 6.15 -10.44
CA LYS A 143 -17.04 7.36 -10.11
C LYS A 143 -16.28 8.64 -10.45
N SER A 144 -14.96 8.59 -10.57
CA SER A 144 -14.14 9.73 -10.98
C SER A 144 -14.27 9.96 -12.50
N SER A 145 -14.59 11.18 -12.90
CA SER A 145 -14.72 11.58 -14.31
C SER A 145 -13.47 11.32 -15.15
N ASN A 146 -12.29 11.28 -14.53
CA ASN A 146 -11.01 11.00 -15.19
C ASN A 146 -10.83 9.54 -15.61
N PHE A 147 -11.47 8.58 -14.94
CA PHE A 147 -11.29 7.15 -15.25
C PHE A 147 -12.00 6.72 -16.53
N LYS A 148 -13.13 7.35 -16.86
CA LYS A 148 -13.88 7.07 -18.10
C LYS A 148 -13.10 7.40 -19.37
N LEU A 149 -12.20 8.40 -19.31
CA LEU A 149 -11.37 8.82 -20.43
C LEU A 149 -10.30 7.77 -20.79
N ASN A 150 -9.75 7.07 -19.81
CA ASN A 150 -8.67 6.10 -20.03
C ASN A 150 -9.17 4.70 -20.45
N GLN A 151 -10.44 4.36 -20.19
CA GLN A 151 -11.04 3.11 -20.72
C GLN A 151 -11.45 3.20 -22.19
N SER A 152 -11.45 4.40 -22.77
CA SER A 152 -11.92 4.65 -24.15
C SER A 152 -10.80 4.65 -25.19
N ARG A 153 -9.56 4.35 -24.78
CA ARG A 153 -8.35 4.26 -25.63
C ARG A 153 -7.87 2.82 -25.67
#